data_AF-X1VH54-F1
#
_entry.id   AF-X1VH54-F1
#
_cell.length_a   1.000
_cell.length_b   1.000
_cell.length_c   1.000
_cell.angle_alpha   90.00
_cell.angle_beta   90.00
_cell.angle_gamma   90.00
#
_symmetry.space_group_name_H-M   'P 1'
#
loop_
_entity.id
_entity.type
_entity.pdbx_description
1 polymer ?
#
loop_
_entity_poly.entity_id
_entity_poly.type
_entity_poly.pdbx_seq_one_letter_code
_entity_poly.pdbx_strand_id
1 'polypeptide(L)'
;MEVVESEGVKYAPGLSLNFSGEIPEQLGLVTDGDGLSAVTRLEGEYDLEGLKKIEFSDYISSALGFHLIQNIDNQRKILIIGPGGGLDILGGIYNEAEEIWGIEMNPDVKILLQGNYSDYSGNIYNREEI
;
A
#
# COMPACT_ATOMS: atom_id res chain seq x y z
N MET A 1 14.47 -2.45 -12.36
CA MET A 1 13.10 -2.76 -11.89
C MET A 1 12.18 -3.02 -13.08
N GLU A 2 11.26 -3.96 -12.96
CA GLU A 2 10.26 -4.28 -13.99
C GLU A 2 8.85 -4.01 -13.47
N VAL A 3 8.01 -3.42 -14.34
CA VAL A 3 6.58 -3.23 -14.07
C VAL A 3 5.79 -4.15 -14.98
N VAL A 4 4.90 -4.95 -14.38
CA VAL A 4 4.09 -5.95 -15.08
C VAL A 4 2.63 -5.55 -15.04
N GLU A 5 2.04 -5.36 -16.21
CA GLU A 5 0.62 -5.07 -16.39
C GLU A 5 -0.11 -6.33 -16.87
N SER A 6 -1.07 -6.82 -16.09
CA SER A 6 -1.92 -7.95 -16.45
C SER A 6 -3.12 -8.03 -15.49
N GLU A 7 -4.29 -8.41 -16.01
CA GLU A 7 -5.50 -8.65 -15.20
C GLU A 7 -5.29 -9.71 -14.11
N GLY A 8 -4.32 -10.61 -14.30
CA GLY A 8 -3.97 -11.65 -13.33
C GLY A 8 -3.07 -11.18 -12.18
N VAL A 9 -2.54 -9.96 -12.23
CA VAL A 9 -1.74 -9.42 -11.12
C VAL A 9 -2.67 -9.08 -9.97
N LYS A 10 -2.56 -9.88 -8.90
CA LYS A 10 -3.20 -9.64 -7.62
C LYS A 10 -2.20 -9.91 -6.49
N TYR A 11 -1.97 -8.92 -5.66
CA TYR A 11 -1.05 -8.94 -4.54
C TYR A 11 -1.80 -8.51 -3.27
N ALA A 12 -2.21 -9.51 -2.50
CA ALA A 12 -2.81 -9.38 -1.18
C ALA A 12 -2.39 -10.61 -0.34
N PRO A 13 -1.10 -10.71 0.03
CA PRO A 13 -0.58 -11.88 0.71
C PRO A 13 -1.27 -12.09 2.07
N GLY A 14 -1.81 -13.30 2.27
CA GLY A 14 -2.53 -13.62 3.50
C GLY A 14 -3.92 -12.97 3.61
N LEU A 15 -4.54 -12.61 2.47
CA LEU A 15 -5.92 -12.12 2.45
C LEU A 15 -6.87 -13.14 3.08
N SER A 16 -7.68 -12.66 4.01
CA SER A 16 -8.69 -13.43 4.72
C SER A 16 -9.78 -13.94 3.77
N LEU A 17 -10.26 -15.18 4.02
CA LEU A 17 -11.42 -15.75 3.33
C LEU A 17 -12.73 -15.01 3.66
N ASN A 18 -12.75 -14.15 4.68
CA ASN A 18 -13.90 -13.31 5.01
C ASN A 18 -13.96 -12.03 4.17
N PHE A 19 -12.91 -11.70 3.39
CA PHE A 19 -12.96 -10.56 2.49
C PHE A 19 -13.90 -10.85 1.33
N SER A 20 -14.89 -9.98 1.12
CA SER A 20 -15.90 -10.10 0.07
C SER A 20 -15.92 -8.91 -0.90
N GLY A 21 -14.98 -7.99 -0.74
CA GLY A 21 -14.78 -6.86 -1.65
C GLY A 21 -13.95 -7.25 -2.88
N GLU A 22 -13.61 -6.24 -3.66
CA GLU A 22 -12.73 -6.38 -4.82
C GLU A 22 -11.38 -5.73 -4.54
N ILE A 23 -10.30 -6.41 -4.92
CA ILE A 23 -8.98 -5.78 -4.96
C ILE A 23 -8.93 -4.96 -6.25
N PRO A 24 -8.59 -3.66 -6.19
CA PRO A 24 -8.43 -2.84 -7.38
C PRO A 24 -7.43 -3.43 -8.38
N GLU A 25 -7.38 -2.84 -9.57
CA GLU A 25 -6.34 -3.16 -10.53
C GLU A 25 -4.96 -2.90 -9.92
N GLN A 26 -4.00 -3.78 -10.22
CA GLN A 26 -2.67 -3.73 -9.64
C GLN A 26 -1.61 -3.90 -10.73
N LEU A 27 -0.58 -3.05 -10.68
CA LEU A 27 0.64 -3.23 -11.46
C LEU A 27 1.65 -3.98 -10.61
N GLY A 28 2.22 -5.07 -11.14
CA GLY A 28 3.23 -5.84 -10.45
C GLY A 28 4.56 -5.10 -10.48
N LEU A 29 5.23 -5.00 -9.34
CA LEU A 29 6.62 -4.52 -9.25
C LEU A 29 7.51 -5.70 -8.91
N VAL A 30 8.51 -5.93 -9.78
CA VAL A 30 9.47 -7.03 -9.64
C VAL A 30 10.88 -6.46 -9.69
N THR A 31 11.73 -6.93 -8.78
CA THR A 31 13.15 -6.56 -8.73
C THR A 31 14.00 -7.80 -8.98
N ASP A 32 14.77 -7.80 -10.07
CA ASP A 32 15.66 -8.91 -10.47
C ASP A 32 14.98 -10.30 -10.52
N GLY A 33 13.70 -10.35 -10.86
CA GLY A 33 12.91 -11.58 -10.94
C GLY A 33 12.38 -12.10 -9.59
N ASP A 34 12.58 -11.35 -8.50
CA ASP A 34 12.08 -11.65 -7.15
C ASP A 34 11.44 -10.40 -6.51
N GLY A 35 11.05 -10.48 -5.24
CA GLY A 35 10.58 -9.33 -4.47
C GLY A 35 9.28 -8.74 -5.00
N LEU A 36 8.31 -9.60 -5.33
CA LEU A 36 7.01 -9.18 -5.85
C LEU A 36 6.30 -8.28 -4.83
N SER A 37 5.96 -7.07 -5.28
CA SER A 37 4.97 -6.19 -4.65
C SER A 37 4.04 -5.66 -5.74
N ALA A 38 3.03 -4.85 -5.37
CA ALA A 38 2.16 -4.27 -6.38
C ALA A 38 1.72 -2.84 -6.05
N VAL A 39 1.61 -2.04 -7.11
CA VAL A 39 1.02 -0.69 -7.06
C VAL A 39 -0.48 -0.84 -7.26
N THR A 40 -1.27 -0.42 -6.27
CA THR A 40 -2.74 -0.49 -6.34
C THR A 40 -3.28 0.75 -7.03
N ARG A 41 -4.17 0.54 -8.01
CA ARG A 41 -4.82 1.63 -8.75
C ARG A 41 -5.77 2.38 -7.83
N LEU A 42 -5.52 3.67 -7.65
CA LEU A 42 -6.36 4.56 -6.86
C LEU A 42 -6.70 5.79 -7.71
N GLU A 43 -7.99 6.05 -7.85
CA GLU A 43 -8.50 7.21 -8.57
C GLU A 43 -8.97 8.26 -7.55
N GLY A 44 -8.38 9.46 -7.60
CA GLY A 44 -8.73 10.61 -6.75
C GLY A 44 -7.94 10.67 -5.43
N GLU A 45 -7.59 11.89 -5.00
CA GLU A 45 -6.72 12.10 -3.83
C GLU A 45 -7.42 11.93 -2.48
N TYR A 46 -8.75 12.12 -2.38
CA TYR A 46 -9.48 12.06 -1.10
C TYR A 46 -10.97 11.76 -1.32
N ASP A 47 -11.48 10.62 -0.83
CA ASP A 47 -12.88 10.43 -0.42
C ASP A 47 -13.05 9.06 0.26
N LEU A 48 -14.18 8.85 0.96
CA LEU A 48 -14.61 7.57 1.54
C LEU A 48 -14.60 6.41 0.54
N GLU A 49 -14.77 6.68 -0.76
CA GLU A 49 -14.61 5.67 -1.81
C GLU A 49 -13.17 5.17 -1.94
N GLY A 50 -12.17 6.05 -1.75
CA GLY A 50 -10.76 5.69 -1.73
C GLY A 50 -10.44 4.74 -0.56
N LEU A 51 -10.98 5.02 0.63
CA LEU A 51 -10.84 4.14 1.79
C LEU A 51 -11.50 2.76 1.54
N LYS A 52 -12.67 2.73 0.91
CA LYS A 52 -13.33 1.47 0.54
C LYS A 52 -12.50 0.67 -0.48
N LYS A 53 -11.86 1.32 -1.46
CA LYS A 53 -10.99 0.67 -2.45
C LYS A 53 -9.77 0.00 -1.83
N ILE A 54 -9.32 0.48 -0.66
CA ILE A 54 -8.18 -0.09 0.06
C ILE A 54 -8.58 -0.98 1.24
N GLU A 55 -9.88 -1.26 1.46
CA GLU A 55 -10.36 -2.12 2.57
C GLU A 55 -9.64 -3.47 2.64
N PHE A 56 -9.27 -4.04 1.50
CA PHE A 56 -8.53 -5.31 1.45
C PHE A 56 -7.21 -5.29 2.24
N SER A 57 -6.57 -4.12 2.39
CA SER A 57 -5.32 -3.99 3.17
C SER A 57 -5.53 -4.19 4.67
N ASP A 58 -6.77 -4.17 5.16
CA ASP A 58 -7.12 -4.51 6.54
C ASP A 58 -7.48 -5.99 6.72
N TYR A 59 -7.74 -6.69 5.62
CA TYR A 59 -8.09 -8.11 5.61
C TYR A 59 -6.88 -9.03 5.38
N ILE A 60 -5.67 -8.49 5.22
CA ILE A 60 -4.43 -9.27 5.16
C ILE A 60 -3.86 -9.51 6.56
N SER A 61 -3.14 -10.61 6.74
CA SER A 61 -2.57 -10.98 8.05
C SER A 61 -1.70 -9.90 8.69
N SER A 62 -1.01 -9.06 7.92
CA SER A 62 -0.16 -7.98 8.46
C SER A 62 -0.95 -6.86 9.14
N ALA A 63 -2.23 -6.70 8.82
CA ALA A 63 -3.10 -5.67 9.41
C ALA A 63 -3.28 -5.81 10.92
N LEU A 64 -3.07 -7.01 11.47
CA LEU A 64 -3.10 -7.26 12.91
C LEU A 64 -2.23 -6.27 13.70
N GLY A 65 -1.08 -5.87 13.15
CA GLY A 65 -0.20 -4.91 13.79
C GLY A 65 -0.89 -3.58 14.07
N PHE A 66 -1.68 -3.08 13.11
CA PHE A 66 -2.43 -1.83 13.26
C PHE A 66 -3.52 -1.96 14.33
N HIS A 67 -4.28 -3.06 14.34
CA HIS A 67 -5.33 -3.28 15.35
C HIS A 67 -4.80 -3.38 16.79
N LEU A 68 -3.61 -3.95 16.98
CA LEU A 68 -3.02 -4.11 18.32
C LEU A 68 -2.60 -2.77 18.96
N ILE A 69 -2.33 -1.74 18.14
CA ILE A 69 -1.84 -0.44 18.62
C ILE A 69 -2.93 0.63 18.71
N GLN A 70 -4.18 0.35 18.28
CA GLN A 70 -5.27 1.34 18.23
C GLN A 70 -5.62 1.98 19.59
N ASN A 71 -5.37 1.27 20.70
CA ASN A 71 -5.71 1.69 22.06
C ASN A 71 -4.49 2.13 22.90
N ILE A 72 -3.35 2.37 22.26
CA ILE A 72 -2.14 2.85 22.95
C ILE A 72 -2.08 4.36 22.79
N ASP A 73 -2.02 5.09 23.92
CA ASP A 73 -1.87 6.54 23.90
C ASP A 73 -0.59 6.93 23.14
N ASN A 74 -0.77 7.71 22.06
CA ASN A 74 0.23 8.59 21.45
C ASN A 74 1.27 8.02 20.45
N GLN A 75 1.09 6.86 19.80
CA GLN A 75 1.97 6.49 18.68
C GLN A 75 1.26 5.69 17.57
N ARG A 76 0.30 6.29 16.85
CA ARG A 76 -0.10 5.81 15.50
C ARG A 76 0.97 6.16 14.45
N LYS A 77 2.25 6.01 14.83
CA LYS A 77 3.43 6.29 14.01
C LYS A 77 3.99 4.96 13.54
N ILE A 78 4.19 4.83 12.24
CA ILE A 78 4.47 3.55 11.60
C ILE A 78 5.78 3.67 10.84
N LEU A 79 6.67 2.69 11.01
CA LEU A 79 7.88 2.56 10.20
C LEU A 79 7.72 1.36 9.28
N ILE A 80 7.85 1.59 7.98
CA ILE A 80 7.80 0.58 6.94
C ILE A 80 9.19 0.46 6.32
N ILE A 81 9.76 -0.75 6.36
CA ILE A 81 11.04 -1.05 5.74
C ILE A 81 10.77 -1.78 4.43
N GLY A 82 11.20 -1.19 3.31
CA GLY A 82 10.90 -1.70 1.96
C GLY A 82 9.42 -1.59 1.62
N PRO A 83 8.85 -0.37 1.57
CA PRO A 83 7.42 -0.18 1.29
C PRO A 83 7.01 -0.70 -0.10
N GLY A 84 7.96 -0.91 -1.03
CA GLY A 84 7.69 -1.55 -2.31
C GLY A 84 6.60 -0.80 -3.07
N GLY A 85 5.59 -1.50 -3.59
CA GLY A 85 4.40 -0.89 -4.23
C GLY A 85 3.38 -0.22 -3.30
N GLY A 86 3.63 -0.21 -1.99
CA GLY A 86 2.88 0.58 -1.02
C GLY A 86 1.76 -0.14 -0.28
N LEU A 87 1.68 -1.48 -0.29
CA LEU A 87 0.61 -2.22 0.40
C LEU A 87 0.52 -1.88 1.90
N ASP A 88 1.67 -1.81 2.59
CA ASP A 88 1.70 -1.47 4.02
C ASP A 88 1.36 0.01 4.27
N ILE A 89 1.63 0.89 3.30
CA ILE A 89 1.20 2.30 3.34
C ILE A 89 -0.33 2.34 3.26
N LEU A 90 -0.96 1.57 2.36
CA LEU A 90 -2.42 1.47 2.27
C LEU A 90 -3.02 0.96 3.58
N GLY A 91 -2.42 -0.06 4.19
CA GLY A 91 -2.84 -0.59 5.48
C GLY A 91 -2.77 0.47 6.60
N GLY A 92 -1.71 1.27 6.63
CA GLY A 92 -1.55 2.40 7.54
C GLY A 92 -2.59 3.50 7.32
N ILE A 93 -2.83 3.90 6.06
CA ILE A 93 -3.86 4.88 5.69
C ILE A 93 -5.25 4.38 6.12
N TYR A 94 -5.60 3.13 5.80
CA TYR A 94 -6.90 2.56 6.17
C TYR A 94 -7.11 2.49 7.68
N ASN A 95 -6.05 2.21 8.44
CA ASN A 95 -6.05 2.18 9.90
C ASN A 95 -5.80 3.54 10.56
N GLU A 96 -5.90 4.65 9.80
CA GLU A 96 -5.78 6.01 10.30
C GLU A 96 -4.47 6.27 11.06
N ALA A 97 -3.36 5.79 10.50
CA ALA A 97 -2.03 6.15 10.96
C ALA A 97 -1.85 7.68 10.94
N GLU A 98 -1.25 8.24 11.99
CA GLU A 98 -0.98 9.67 12.08
C GLU A 98 0.28 10.06 11.28
N GLU A 99 1.24 9.14 11.19
CA GLU A 99 2.53 9.38 10.57
C GLU A 99 3.10 8.04 10.07
N ILE A 100 3.52 7.98 8.82
CA ILE A 100 4.10 6.78 8.20
C ILE A 100 5.50 7.16 7.72
N TRP A 101 6.50 6.34 8.04
CA TRP A 101 7.87 6.51 7.58
C TRP A 101 8.22 5.34 6.67
N GLY A 102 8.49 5.60 5.39
CA GLY A 102 8.99 4.60 4.46
C GLY A 102 10.52 4.65 4.32
N ILE A 103 11.21 3.54 4.61
CA ILE A 103 12.63 3.37 4.27
C ILE A 103 12.73 2.45 3.05
N GLU A 104 12.98 3.03 1.89
CA GLU A 104 13.20 2.31 0.64
C GLU A 104 14.68 2.39 0.23
N MET A 105 15.31 1.23 0.08
CA MET A 105 16.73 1.13 -0.28
C MET A 105 16.93 1.21 -1.80
N ASN A 106 15.93 0.82 -2.59
CA ASN A 106 16.02 0.84 -4.03
C ASN A 106 15.53 2.19 -4.59
N PRO A 107 16.42 3.03 -5.15
CA PRO A 107 16.03 4.34 -5.66
C PRO A 107 15.04 4.26 -6.84
N ASP A 108 15.00 3.15 -7.58
CA ASP A 108 14.06 2.96 -8.67
C ASP A 108 12.61 2.95 -8.17
N VAL A 109 12.34 2.32 -7.01
CA VAL A 109 11.00 2.32 -6.40
C VAL A 109 10.55 3.76 -6.14
N LYS A 110 11.44 4.58 -5.56
CA LYS A 110 11.15 5.98 -5.27
C LYS A 110 10.83 6.77 -6.55
N ILE A 111 11.65 6.62 -7.59
CA ILE A 111 11.44 7.29 -8.89
C ILE A 111 10.09 6.88 -9.50
N LEU A 112 9.77 5.59 -9.45
CA LEU A 112 8.52 5.08 -10.01
C LEU A 112 7.30 5.57 -9.22
N LEU A 113 7.32 5.54 -7.89
CA LEU A 113 6.13 5.77 -7.08
C LEU A 113 5.90 7.24 -6.69
N GLN A 114 6.96 8.03 -6.59
CA GLN A 114 6.83 9.50 -6.45
C GLN A 114 6.73 10.21 -7.80
N GLY A 115 7.01 9.51 -8.91
CA GLY A 115 7.00 10.04 -10.27
C GLY A 115 6.08 9.27 -11.20
N ASN A 116 6.62 8.28 -11.92
CA ASN A 116 5.96 7.67 -13.09
C ASN A 116 4.54 7.10 -12.82
N TYR A 117 4.30 6.60 -11.61
CA TYR A 117 3.06 5.97 -11.17
C TYR A 117 2.43 6.69 -9.97
N SER A 118 2.84 7.94 -9.69
CA SER A 118 2.23 8.73 -8.61
C SER A 118 0.71 8.85 -8.83
N ASP A 119 0.29 9.22 -10.03
CA ASP A 119 -1.13 9.42 -10.35
C ASP A 119 -1.90 8.09 -10.34
N TYR A 120 -1.28 7.01 -10.83
CA TYR A 120 -1.88 5.67 -10.83
C TYR A 120 -2.16 5.17 -9.41
N SER A 121 -1.25 5.47 -8.49
CA SER A 121 -1.34 5.07 -7.08
C SER A 121 -2.09 6.06 -6.20
N GLY A 122 -2.79 7.06 -6.77
CA GLY A 122 -3.51 8.06 -5.97
C GLY A 122 -2.57 8.92 -5.12
N ASN A 123 -1.33 9.09 -5.59
CA ASN A 123 -0.30 9.96 -5.03
C ASN A 123 0.13 9.62 -3.60
N ILE A 124 -0.04 8.37 -3.15
CA ILE A 124 0.18 8.00 -1.73
C ILE A 124 1.60 8.31 -1.23
N TYR A 125 2.63 8.20 -2.08
CA TYR A 125 4.04 8.45 -1.71
C TYR A 125 4.42 9.93 -1.58
N ASN A 126 3.51 10.85 -1.94
CA ASN A 126 3.74 12.29 -1.87
C ASN A 126 2.77 12.99 -0.90
N ARG A 127 2.03 12.23 -0.09
CA ARG A 127 1.19 12.78 0.97
C ARG A 127 2.04 13.34 2.11
N GLU A 128 1.53 14.32 2.84
CA GLU A 128 2.29 15.01 3.89
C GLU A 128 2.61 14.09 5.07
N GLU A 129 1.74 13.11 5.34
CA GLU A 129 1.87 12.14 6.42
C GLU A 129 2.82 10.95 6.14
N ILE A 130 3.45 10.86 4.95
CA ILE A 130 4.26 9.72 4.45
C ILE A 130 5.70 10.12 4.08
#